data_AF-R4L510-F1
#
_entry.id   AF-R4L510-F1
#
_cell.length_a   1.000
_cell.length_b   1.000
_cell.length_c   1.000
_cell.angle_alpha   90.00
_cell.angle_beta   90.00
_cell.angle_gamma   90.00
#
_symmetry.space_group_name_H-M   'P 1'
#
loop_
_entity.id
_entity.type
_entity.pdbx_description
1 polymer ?
#
loop_
_entity_poly.entity_id
_entity_poly.type
_entity_poly.pdbx_seq_one_letter_code
_entity_poly.pdbx_strand_id
1 'polypeptide(L)'
;NGLNRMIPFHNFEEKLEGYAPHLTSLVSGLHYGSRPQGFSLRDLTDVDVQDMERWRERILEAIDLQHVHDKDNNEIPLDEAHGANILGSIIEASSDSINKGFYGSIHNWGHVMMARMH
;
A
#
# COMPACT_ATOMS: atom_id res chain seq x y z
N ASN A 1 -0.69 28.33 -4.13
CA ASN A 1 -2.13 28.12 -3.88
C ASN A 1 -2.58 28.35 -2.43
N GLY A 2 -1.68 28.51 -1.43
CA GLY A 2 -2.11 28.85 -0.06
C GLY A 2 -2.90 27.77 0.67
N LEU A 3 -2.82 26.52 0.19
CA LEU A 3 -3.53 25.38 0.75
C LEU A 3 -2.71 24.72 1.87
N ASN A 4 -3.41 24.02 2.76
CA ASN A 4 -2.79 23.16 3.75
C ASN A 4 -2.00 22.03 3.08
N ARG A 5 -1.04 21.46 3.83
CA ARG A 5 -0.37 20.22 3.41
C ARG A 5 -1.38 19.07 3.31
N MET A 6 -1.12 18.14 2.39
CA MET A 6 -1.91 16.92 2.27
C MET A 6 -1.88 16.13 3.57
N ILE A 7 -3.03 15.55 3.92
CA ILE A 7 -3.15 14.64 5.06
C ILE A 7 -2.86 13.20 4.60
N PRO A 8 -2.27 12.36 5.46
CA PRO A 8 -2.01 10.96 5.15
C PRO A 8 -3.29 10.12 5.24
N PHE A 9 -3.48 9.21 4.29
CA PHE A 9 -4.55 8.20 4.33
C PHE A 9 -4.08 7.00 5.18
N HIS A 10 -4.31 7.08 6.49
CA HIS A 10 -3.82 6.10 7.46
C HIS A 10 -4.94 5.21 8.04
N ASN A 11 -6.18 5.67 7.95
CA ASN A 11 -7.38 4.92 8.32
C ASN A 11 -8.10 4.44 7.05
N PHE A 12 -8.13 3.13 6.80
CA PHE A 12 -8.66 2.56 5.56
C PHE A 12 -10.19 2.62 5.44
N GLU A 13 -10.88 2.95 6.54
CA GLU A 13 -12.31 3.22 6.58
C GLU A 13 -12.68 4.65 6.16
N GLU A 14 -11.69 5.55 6.05
CA GLU A 14 -11.97 6.92 5.62
C GLU A 14 -12.51 6.96 4.18
N LYS A 15 -13.48 7.86 3.98
CA LYS A 15 -14.09 8.07 2.67
C LYS A 15 -13.18 8.91 1.80
N LEU A 16 -12.83 8.39 0.63
CA LEU A 16 -11.99 9.08 -0.33
C LEU A 16 -12.76 10.17 -1.09
N GLU A 17 -12.01 11.21 -1.44
CA GLU A 17 -12.45 12.24 -2.35
C GLU A 17 -12.67 11.69 -3.77
N GLY A 18 -13.61 12.31 -4.47
CA GLY A 18 -13.93 12.00 -5.85
C GLY A 18 -12.88 12.55 -6.81
N TYR A 19 -12.64 11.83 -7.92
CA TYR A 19 -11.76 12.27 -8.99
C TYR A 19 -12.22 11.68 -10.34
N ALA A 20 -12.34 12.54 -11.35
CA ALA A 20 -12.66 12.16 -12.73
C ALA A 20 -11.47 12.49 -13.64
N PRO A 21 -10.74 11.48 -14.16
CA PRO A 21 -9.52 11.71 -14.92
C PRO A 21 -9.76 12.29 -16.32
N HIS A 22 -10.95 12.07 -16.90
CA HIS A 22 -11.29 12.44 -18.29
C HIS A 22 -10.27 11.91 -19.32
N LEU A 23 -9.74 10.70 -19.08
CA LEU A 23 -8.79 10.02 -19.96
C LEU A 23 -9.46 8.86 -20.69
N THR A 24 -9.11 8.69 -21.96
CA THR A 24 -9.53 7.59 -22.83
C THR A 24 -8.32 6.82 -23.32
N SER A 25 -8.37 5.49 -23.21
CA SER A 25 -7.41 4.62 -23.88
C SER A 25 -7.72 4.58 -25.38
N LEU A 26 -6.81 5.10 -26.22
CA LEU A 26 -6.97 5.06 -27.68
C LEU A 26 -6.88 3.64 -28.26
N VAL A 27 -6.33 2.69 -27.50
CA VAL A 27 -6.19 1.29 -27.92
C VAL A 27 -7.53 0.56 -27.84
N SER A 28 -8.30 0.76 -26.77
CA SER A 28 -9.57 0.06 -26.55
C SER A 28 -10.81 0.94 -26.75
N GLY A 29 -10.64 2.27 -26.79
CA GLY A 29 -11.74 3.23 -26.74
C GLY A 29 -12.38 3.38 -25.36
N LEU A 30 -11.94 2.63 -24.34
CA LEU A 30 -12.48 2.68 -22.99
C LEU A 30 -11.91 3.85 -22.19
N HIS A 31 -12.71 4.37 -21.26
CA HIS A 31 -12.30 5.41 -20.32
C HIS A 31 -11.64 4.82 -19.08
N TYR A 32 -10.73 5.57 -18.47
CA TYR A 32 -10.32 5.28 -17.10
C TYR A 32 -11.50 5.53 -16.15
N GLY A 33 -11.72 4.62 -15.21
CA GLY A 33 -12.80 4.73 -14.23
C GLY A 33 -12.72 6.04 -13.45
N SER A 34 -13.84 6.75 -13.36
CA SER A 34 -13.97 7.91 -12.46
C SER A 34 -14.42 7.41 -11.09
N ARG A 35 -13.87 7.99 -10.02
CA ARG A 35 -14.27 7.68 -8.65
C ARG A 35 -15.17 8.78 -8.11
N PRO A 36 -16.45 8.54 -7.81
CA PRO A 36 -17.27 9.50 -7.08
C PRO A 36 -16.79 9.66 -5.63
N GLN A 37 -17.15 10.76 -4.97
CA GLN A 37 -16.82 10.97 -3.57
C GLN A 37 -17.57 9.99 -2.66
N GLY A 38 -16.96 9.61 -1.53
CA GLY A 38 -17.67 8.94 -0.44
C GLY A 38 -17.46 7.43 -0.31
N PHE A 39 -16.55 6.86 -1.11
CA PHE A 39 -16.19 5.44 -1.05
C PHE A 39 -15.00 5.22 -0.12
N SER A 40 -15.03 4.16 0.67
CA SER A 40 -13.88 3.62 1.42
C SER A 40 -13.29 2.40 0.71
N LEU A 41 -12.10 1.94 1.13
CA LEU A 41 -11.52 0.71 0.58
C LEU A 41 -12.47 -0.47 0.82
N ARG A 42 -12.43 -1.44 -0.10
CA ARG A 42 -13.24 -2.66 -0.05
C ARG A 42 -12.41 -3.85 -0.49
N ASP A 43 -12.79 -5.02 0.00
CA ASP A 43 -12.12 -6.27 -0.35
C ASP A 43 -12.19 -6.53 -1.86
N LEU A 44 -11.10 -7.11 -2.36
CA LEU A 44 -11.00 -7.66 -3.69
C LEU A 44 -10.94 -9.19 -3.58
N THR A 45 -11.14 -9.89 -4.69
CA THR A 45 -11.02 -11.35 -4.72
C THR A 45 -9.66 -11.85 -4.27
N ASP A 46 -8.60 -11.07 -4.50
CA ASP A 46 -7.21 -11.46 -4.26
C ASP A 46 -6.66 -11.00 -2.90
N VAL A 47 -7.30 -10.01 -2.26
CA VAL A 47 -6.79 -9.35 -1.03
C VAL A 47 -7.93 -8.67 -0.28
N ASP A 48 -7.93 -8.77 1.04
CA ASP A 48 -8.88 -8.07 1.91
C ASP A 48 -8.27 -6.79 2.52
N VAL A 49 -9.12 -5.85 2.94
CA VAL A 49 -8.67 -4.62 3.62
C VAL A 49 -7.93 -4.97 4.92
N GLN A 50 -8.31 -6.07 5.55
CA GLN A 50 -7.67 -6.56 6.78
C GLN A 50 -6.22 -7.04 6.55
N ASP A 51 -5.87 -7.54 5.36
CA ASP A 51 -4.52 -7.93 4.97
C ASP A 51 -3.64 -6.68 4.93
N MET A 52 -4.17 -5.59 4.35
CA MET A 52 -3.50 -4.29 4.29
C MET A 52 -3.21 -3.75 5.69
N GLU A 53 -4.19 -3.83 6.61
CA GLU A 53 -4.00 -3.44 8.00
C GLU A 53 -2.95 -4.32 8.69
N ARG A 54 -3.04 -5.64 8.52
CA ARG A 54 -2.06 -6.59 9.09
C ARG A 54 -0.65 -6.32 8.60
N TRP A 55 -0.46 -6.01 7.32
CA TRP A 55 0.85 -5.65 6.77
C TRP A 55 1.38 -4.34 7.35
N ARG A 56 0.52 -3.32 7.49
CA ARG A 56 0.89 -2.07 8.17
C ARG A 56 1.39 -2.34 9.59
N GLU A 57 0.62 -3.07 10.38
CA GLU A 57 0.98 -3.38 11.77
C GLU A 57 2.31 -4.15 11.86
N ARG A 58 2.50 -5.18 11.05
CA ARG A 58 3.75 -5.97 11.02
C ARG A 58 4.97 -5.12 10.64
N ILE A 59 4.82 -4.20 9.69
CA ILE A 59 5.91 -3.31 9.27
C ILE A 59 6.24 -2.32 10.40
N LEU A 60 5.23 -1.75 11.07
CA LEU A 60 5.44 -0.85 12.22
C LEU A 60 6.11 -1.58 13.38
N GLU A 61 5.65 -2.80 13.71
CA GLU A 61 6.27 -3.64 14.73
C GLU A 61 7.74 -3.93 14.43
N ALA A 62 8.07 -4.29 13.18
CA ALA A 62 9.46 -4.51 12.77
C ALA A 62 10.33 -3.25 12.90
N ILE A 63 9.76 -2.06 12.61
CA ILE A 63 10.45 -0.78 12.80
C ILE A 63 10.72 -0.53 14.28
N ASP A 64 9.72 -0.73 15.14
CA ASP A 64 9.84 -0.51 16.59
C ASP A 64 10.81 -1.48 17.26
N LEU A 65 10.85 -2.74 16.79
CA LEU A 65 11.79 -3.78 17.23
C LEU A 65 13.18 -3.67 16.59
N GLN A 66 13.36 -2.76 15.64
CA GLN A 66 14.60 -2.53 14.89
C GLN A 66 15.14 -3.74 14.11
N HIS A 67 14.28 -4.69 13.75
CA HIS A 67 14.64 -5.83 12.90
C HIS A 67 13.42 -6.38 12.15
N VAL A 68 13.67 -7.09 11.04
CA VAL A 68 12.65 -7.83 10.28
C VAL A 68 12.91 -9.33 10.35
N HIS A 69 11.89 -10.14 10.06
CA HIS A 69 12.02 -11.59 9.94
C HIS A 69 12.11 -12.01 8.47
N ASP A 70 13.13 -12.80 8.12
CA ASP A 70 13.15 -13.46 6.81
C ASP A 70 12.18 -14.66 6.75
N LYS A 71 12.19 -15.39 5.63
CA LYS A 71 11.32 -16.57 5.44
C LYS A 71 11.67 -17.76 6.33
N ASP A 72 12.91 -17.80 6.82
CA ASP A 72 13.44 -18.84 7.70
C ASP A 72 13.34 -18.41 9.18
N ASN A 73 12.67 -17.27 9.45
CA ASN A 73 12.48 -16.67 10.76
C ASN A 73 13.76 -16.17 11.43
N ASN A 74 14.81 -15.88 10.66
CA ASN A 74 15.98 -15.16 11.16
C ASN A 74 15.68 -13.67 11.29
N GLU A 75 16.23 -13.05 12.32
CA GLU A 75 16.15 -11.60 12.54
C GLU A 75 17.23 -10.89 11.72
N ILE A 76 16.83 -9.94 10.89
CA ILE A 76 17.71 -9.09 10.10
C ILE A 76 17.59 -7.66 10.64
N PRO A 77 18.67 -7.06 11.17
CA PRO A 77 18.60 -5.75 11.79
C PRO A 77 18.31 -4.64 10.77
N LEU A 78 17.52 -3.65 11.19
CA LEU A 78 17.30 -2.42 10.46
C LEU A 78 18.39 -1.40 10.84
N ASP A 79 19.60 -1.61 10.31
CA ASP A 79 20.74 -0.73 10.58
C ASP A 79 20.70 0.59 9.78
N GLU A 80 21.57 1.53 10.12
CA GLU A 80 21.65 2.85 9.46
C GLU A 80 22.01 2.75 7.97
N ALA A 81 22.78 1.73 7.57
CA ALA A 81 23.30 1.59 6.20
C ALA A 81 22.29 0.94 5.25
N HIS A 82 21.48 0.00 5.75
CA HIS A 82 20.64 -0.89 4.94
C HIS A 82 19.17 -0.86 5.34
N GLY A 83 18.82 -0.39 6.54
CA GLY A 83 17.46 -0.44 7.07
C GLY A 83 16.43 0.22 6.16
N ALA A 84 16.75 1.38 5.58
CA ALA A 84 15.87 2.05 4.62
C ALA A 84 15.67 1.23 3.32
N ASN A 85 16.72 0.57 2.83
CA ASN A 85 16.63 -0.29 1.64
C ASN A 85 15.77 -1.54 1.91
N ILE A 86 15.94 -2.15 3.08
CA ILE A 86 15.12 -3.28 3.55
C ILE A 86 13.66 -2.87 3.68
N LEU A 87 13.39 -1.74 4.34
CA LEU A 87 12.03 -1.21 4.49
C LEU A 87 11.40 -0.89 3.12
N GLY A 88 12.16 -0.30 2.20
CA GLY A 88 11.71 -0.06 0.83
C GLY A 88 11.28 -1.36 0.13
N SER A 89 12.09 -2.41 0.22
CA SER A 89 11.80 -3.68 -0.43
C SER A 89 10.56 -4.38 0.13
N ILE A 90 10.26 -4.25 1.43
CA ILE A 90 9.05 -4.85 2.03
C ILE A 90 7.79 -3.99 1.89
N ILE A 91 7.91 -2.65 1.88
CA ILE A 91 6.76 -1.72 1.76
C ILE A 91 6.20 -1.72 0.33
N GLU A 92 7.07 -1.64 -0.68
CA GLU A 92 6.66 -1.82 -2.08
C GLU A 92 6.28 -3.28 -2.35
N ALA A 93 7.09 -4.19 -1.82
CA ALA A 93 7.22 -5.62 -2.13
C ALA A 93 7.75 -5.91 -3.53
N SER A 94 8.99 -5.46 -3.77
CA SER A 94 9.80 -5.85 -4.93
C SER A 94 10.13 -7.35 -4.89
N SER A 95 10.80 -7.87 -5.93
CA SER A 95 11.37 -9.22 -5.92
C SER A 95 12.31 -9.48 -4.74
N ASP A 96 12.86 -8.41 -4.17
CA ASP A 96 13.89 -8.43 -3.14
C ASP A 96 13.28 -8.31 -1.73
N SER A 97 11.96 -8.37 -1.61
CA SER A 97 11.27 -8.45 -0.32
C SER A 97 11.71 -9.71 0.42
N ILE A 98 12.28 -9.50 1.60
CA ILE A 98 12.90 -10.55 2.41
C ILE A 98 11.84 -11.58 2.85
N ASN A 99 10.62 -11.13 3.15
CA ASN A 99 9.50 -12.01 3.50
C ASN A 99 8.16 -11.46 3.00
N LYS A 100 7.93 -11.52 1.69
CA LYS A 100 6.69 -11.05 1.04
C LYS A 100 5.41 -11.72 1.58
N GLY A 101 5.48 -12.98 2.00
CA GLY A 101 4.32 -13.67 2.57
C GLY A 101 3.87 -13.08 3.90
N PHE A 102 4.82 -12.57 4.69
CA PHE A 102 4.55 -11.96 5.99
C PHE A 102 4.27 -10.45 5.90
N TYR A 103 5.12 -9.70 5.20
CA TYR A 103 5.01 -8.23 5.09
C TYR A 103 4.10 -7.75 3.95
N GLY A 104 3.70 -8.64 3.04
CA GLY A 104 2.74 -8.31 1.98
C GLY A 104 3.29 -7.41 0.89
N SER A 105 2.41 -6.53 0.35
CA SER A 105 2.72 -5.54 -0.68
C SER A 105 1.81 -4.31 -0.54
N ILE A 106 1.92 -3.63 0.60
CA ILE A 106 0.97 -2.60 1.00
C ILE A 106 0.90 -1.42 0.01
N HIS A 107 2.02 -0.95 -0.53
CA HIS A 107 2.01 0.15 -1.49
C HIS A 107 1.29 -0.25 -2.80
N ASN A 108 1.63 -1.40 -3.37
CA ASN A 108 1.07 -1.82 -4.66
C ASN A 108 -0.41 -2.19 -4.54
N TRP A 109 -0.80 -2.89 -3.47
CA TRP A 109 -2.21 -3.19 -3.24
C TRP A 109 -3.02 -1.94 -2.91
N GLY A 110 -2.42 -0.92 -2.29
CA GLY A 110 -3.04 0.40 -2.14
C GLY A 110 -3.44 1.00 -3.49
N HIS A 111 -2.54 0.98 -4.48
CA HIS A 111 -2.86 1.42 -5.85
C HIS A 111 -3.98 0.58 -6.47
N VAL A 112 -3.90 -0.75 -6.37
CA VAL A 112 -4.88 -1.66 -7.01
C VAL A 112 -6.27 -1.49 -6.39
N MET A 113 -6.36 -1.47 -5.07
CA MET A 113 -7.63 -1.28 -4.36
C MET A 113 -8.23 0.07 -4.71
N MET A 114 -7.46 1.17 -4.66
CA MET A 114 -7.96 2.51 -4.99
C MET A 114 -8.38 2.65 -6.46
N ALA A 115 -7.70 1.96 -7.37
CA ALA A 115 -8.04 1.96 -8.79
C ALA A 115 -9.34 1.20 -9.10
N ARG A 116 -9.69 0.19 -8.29
CA ARG A 116 -10.86 -0.68 -8.47
C ARG A 116 -12.06 -0.33 -7.58
N MET A 117 -12.09 0.86 -6.97
CA MET A 117 -13.16 1.29 -6.06
C MET A 117 -14.51 1.62 -6.71
N HIS A 118 -14.61 1.56 -8.05
CA HIS A 118 -15.75 2.02 -8.83
C HIS A 118 -16.70 0.90 -9.21
#